data_AF-A0A832AZA4-F1
#
_entry.id   AF-A0A832AZA4-F1
#
_cell.length_a   1.000
_cell.length_b   1.000
_cell.length_c   1.000
_cell.angle_alpha   90.00
_cell.angle_beta   90.00
_cell.angle_gamma   90.00
#
_symmetry.space_group_name_H-M   'P 1'
#
loop_
_entity.id
_entity.type
_entity.pdbx_description
1 polymer ?
#
loop_
_entity_poly.entity_id
_entity_poly.type
_entity_poly.pdbx_seq_one_letter_code
_entity_poly.pdbx_strand_id
1 'polypeptide(L)'
;TMLWVSRQKSLPAGQSSDHPFEKFSGMIKTSPLAATVMALFMLSLAGLPPFGLFWGKVYLIGAAVSSGYTVLALVMALNSAIAGYYYLKLIVYMFMKEPVNDGKLYMVNASTPLRSIIGIAVVFTLFSVLLVNPLLEFISAFVYNSGY
;
A
#
# COMPACT_ATOMS: atom_id res chain seq x y z
N THR A 1 -3.30 -7.85 -45.57
CA THR A 1 -3.71 -6.45 -45.29
C THR A 1 -3.43 -6.12 -43.83
N MET A 2 -2.28 -5.49 -43.61
CA MET A 2 -1.88 -4.61 -42.48
C MET A 2 -2.45 -4.84 -41.06
N LEU A 3 -1.92 -5.84 -40.33
CA LEU A 3 -2.01 -5.92 -38.86
C LEU A 3 -0.88 -5.15 -38.12
N TRP A 4 -0.08 -4.35 -38.85
CA TRP A 4 1.04 -3.59 -38.29
C TRP A 4 0.70 -2.11 -38.00
N VAL A 5 -0.53 -1.68 -38.29
CA VAL A 5 -1.03 -0.31 -38.08
C VAL A 5 -1.74 -0.20 -36.72
N SER A 6 -1.13 -0.74 -35.68
CA SER A 6 -1.49 -0.41 -34.28
C SER A 6 -0.26 0.01 -33.48
N ARG A 7 0.77 0.51 -34.17
CA ARG A 7 1.80 1.31 -33.53
C ARG A 7 1.22 2.72 -33.39
N GLN A 8 0.45 2.96 -32.33
CA GLN A 8 0.02 4.30 -31.89
C GLN A 8 1.27 5.12 -31.53
N LYS A 9 1.89 5.68 -32.57
CA LYS A 9 3.01 6.62 -32.48
C LYS A 9 2.46 8.00 -32.81
N SER A 10 1.67 8.57 -31.90
CA SER A 10 1.34 10.00 -31.76
C SER A 10 0.15 10.15 -30.82
N LEU A 11 0.42 10.18 -29.52
CA LEU A 11 -0.55 10.67 -28.55
C LEU A 11 -0.70 12.19 -28.78
N PRO A 12 -1.90 12.72 -29.06
CA PRO A 12 -2.11 14.15 -29.23
C PRO A 12 -1.69 14.91 -27.96
N ALA A 13 -1.19 16.13 -28.13
CA ALA A 13 -0.77 17.00 -27.03
C ALA A 13 -1.93 17.18 -26.03
N GLY A 14 -1.87 16.44 -24.93
CA GLY A 14 -2.97 16.34 -23.95
C GLY A 14 -3.19 14.93 -23.38
N GLN A 15 -2.60 13.89 -23.96
CA GLN A 15 -2.66 12.53 -23.40
C GLN A 15 -1.30 12.19 -22.76
N SER A 16 -1.21 12.47 -21.45
CA SER A 16 -0.04 12.24 -20.61
C SER A 16 0.49 10.82 -20.74
N SER A 17 1.81 10.67 -20.70
CA SER A 17 2.56 9.43 -20.68
C SER A 17 1.84 8.32 -19.91
N ASP A 18 1.77 7.12 -20.51
CA ASP A 18 1.11 5.93 -19.96
C ASP A 18 1.88 5.31 -18.77
N HIS A 19 2.72 6.10 -18.09
CA HIS A 19 3.48 5.71 -16.92
C HIS A 19 2.61 5.85 -15.67
N PRO A 20 2.16 4.73 -15.05
CA PRO A 20 1.28 4.79 -13.90
C PRO A 20 1.90 5.54 -12.73
N PHE A 21 3.24 5.49 -12.62
CA PHE A 21 4.00 6.13 -11.54
C PHE A 21 3.99 7.66 -11.64
N GLU A 22 4.05 8.23 -12.85
CA GLU A 22 4.06 9.69 -13.04
C GLU A 22 2.70 10.33 -12.74
N LYS A 23 1.61 9.58 -12.88
CA LYS A 23 0.24 10.05 -12.57
C LYS A 23 0.04 10.35 -11.09
N PHE A 24 0.85 9.75 -10.20
CA PHE A 24 0.79 10.03 -8.76
C PHE A 24 1.57 11.29 -8.35
N SER A 25 2.31 11.92 -9.27
CA SER A 25 3.11 13.12 -8.98
C SER A 25 2.24 14.26 -8.45
N GLY A 26 2.65 14.87 -7.34
CA GLY A 26 2.00 16.06 -6.78
C GLY A 26 0.51 15.90 -6.46
N MET A 27 0.03 14.67 -6.24
CA MET A 27 -1.39 14.38 -5.96
C MET A 27 -1.94 15.16 -4.76
N ILE A 28 -1.07 15.52 -3.80
CA ILE A 28 -1.43 16.35 -2.65
C ILE A 28 -2.00 17.73 -3.06
N LYS A 29 -1.53 18.29 -4.19
CA LYS A 29 -1.97 19.61 -4.67
C LYS A 29 -3.32 19.57 -5.39
N THR A 30 -3.70 18.43 -5.94
CA THR A 30 -4.94 18.27 -6.72
C THR A 30 -6.07 17.64 -5.89
N SER A 31 -5.76 16.61 -5.09
CA SER A 31 -6.72 15.87 -4.26
C SER A 31 -6.11 15.52 -2.90
N PRO A 32 -6.00 16.50 -1.98
CA PRO A 32 -5.23 16.33 -0.75
C PRO A 32 -5.73 15.19 0.15
N LEU A 33 -7.05 15.00 0.22
CA LEU A 33 -7.65 13.93 1.01
C LEU A 33 -7.28 12.54 0.46
N ALA A 34 -7.37 12.36 -0.87
CA ALA A 34 -7.04 11.09 -1.51
C ALA A 34 -5.53 10.78 -1.39
N ALA A 35 -4.67 11.78 -1.56
CA ALA A 35 -3.22 11.63 -1.36
C ALA A 35 -2.88 11.19 0.07
N THR A 36 -3.55 11.77 1.08
CA THR A 36 -3.32 11.44 2.49
C THR A 36 -3.78 10.02 2.83
N VAL A 37 -4.96 9.63 2.35
CA VAL A 37 -5.48 8.27 2.54
C VAL A 37 -4.60 7.23 1.85
N MET A 38 -4.16 7.51 0.61
CA MET A 38 -3.23 6.65 -0.10
C MET A 38 -1.89 6.54 0.64
N ALA A 39 -1.35 7.65 1.14
CA ALA A 39 -0.14 7.63 1.94
C ALA A 39 -0.32 6.81 3.22
N LEU A 40 -1.44 6.95 3.93
CA LEU A 40 -1.74 6.14 5.12
C LEU A 40 -1.73 4.64 4.80
N PHE A 41 -2.35 4.21 3.70
CA PHE A 41 -2.31 2.80 3.29
C PHE A 41 -0.91 2.33 2.89
N MET A 42 -0.15 3.16 2.17
CA MET A 42 1.24 2.84 1.81
C MET A 42 2.15 2.76 3.04
N LEU A 43 1.94 3.63 4.03
CA LEU A 43 2.64 3.60 5.33
C LEU A 43 2.30 2.33 6.12
N SER A 44 1.02 1.91 6.09
CA SER A 44 0.59 0.64 6.69
C SER A 44 1.22 -0.56 6.00
N LEU A 45 1.29 -0.57 4.66
CA LEU A 45 1.94 -1.65 3.88
C LEU A 45 3.46 -1.70 4.08
N ALA A 46 4.10 -0.54 4.22
CA ALA A 46 5.50 -0.45 4.62
C ALA A 46 5.76 -1.14 5.95
N GLY A 47 4.74 -1.24 6.81
CA GLY A 47 4.85 -1.87 8.12
C GLY A 47 5.58 -0.94 9.07
N LEU A 48 5.11 0.31 9.20
CA LEU A 48 5.60 1.19 10.26
C LEU A 48 5.03 0.75 11.62
N PRO A 49 5.77 0.95 12.73
CA PRO A 49 5.36 0.52 14.08
C PRO A 49 3.94 0.92 14.53
N PRO A 50 3.40 2.10 14.14
CA PRO A 50 2.03 2.47 14.47
C PRO A 50 0.94 1.59 13.83
N PHE A 51 1.26 0.75 12.85
CA PHE A 51 0.29 -0.09 12.14
C PHE A 51 0.42 -1.56 12.53
N GLY A 52 -0.70 -2.29 12.53
CA GLY A 52 -0.73 -3.71 12.93
C GLY A 52 0.10 -4.63 12.03
N LEU A 53 0.33 -4.23 10.77
CA LEU A 53 1.10 -5.01 9.80
C LEU A 53 2.58 -5.14 10.19
N PHE A 54 3.15 -4.16 10.92
CA PHE A 54 4.50 -4.26 11.48
C PHE A 54 4.59 -5.42 12.48
N TRP A 55 3.68 -5.44 13.45
CA TRP A 55 3.62 -6.46 14.49
C TRP A 55 3.43 -7.85 13.88
N GLY A 56 2.55 -8.00 12.90
CA GLY A 56 2.37 -9.28 12.19
C GLY A 56 3.66 -9.81 11.57
N LYS A 57 4.46 -8.94 10.92
CA LYS A 57 5.76 -9.33 10.36
C LYS A 57 6.78 -9.68 11.45
N VAL A 58 6.83 -8.92 12.54
CA VAL A 58 7.73 -9.19 13.67
C VAL A 58 7.41 -10.53 14.32
N TYR A 59 6.14 -10.85 14.55
CA TYR A 59 5.72 -12.15 15.07
C TYR A 59 6.09 -13.29 14.11
N LEU A 60 5.90 -13.09 12.79
CA LEU A 60 6.24 -14.11 11.79
C LEU A 60 7.76 -14.37 11.74
N ILE A 61 8.57 -13.31 11.75
CA ILE A 61 10.04 -13.42 11.80
C ILE A 61 10.47 -14.08 13.12
N GLY A 62 9.87 -13.69 14.26
CA GLY A 62 10.13 -14.30 15.56
C GLY A 62 9.83 -15.80 15.58
N ALA A 63 8.71 -16.21 15.01
CA ALA A 63 8.32 -17.62 14.87
C ALA A 63 9.30 -18.41 13.97
N ALA A 64 9.80 -17.80 12.89
CA ALA A 64 10.81 -18.42 12.03
C ALA A 64 12.15 -18.60 12.75
N VAL A 65 12.55 -17.63 13.59
CA VAL A 65 13.77 -17.74 14.41
C VAL A 65 13.61 -18.80 15.50
N SER A 66 12.48 -18.83 16.21
CA SER A 66 12.24 -19.81 17.28
C SER A 66 12.17 -21.25 16.78
N SER A 67 11.80 -21.44 15.52
CA SER A 67 11.80 -22.75 14.84
C SER A 67 13.15 -23.12 14.19
N GLY A 68 14.20 -22.30 14.39
CA GLY A 68 15.54 -22.55 13.88
C GLY A 68 15.76 -22.17 12.41
N TYR A 69 14.76 -21.59 11.73
CA TYR A 69 14.84 -21.15 10.34
C TYR A 69 15.43 -19.74 10.21
N THR A 70 16.65 -19.53 10.71
CA THR A 70 17.31 -18.22 10.73
C THR A 70 17.52 -17.63 9.33
N VAL A 71 17.83 -18.46 8.33
CA VAL A 71 18.00 -18.01 6.94
C VAL A 71 16.69 -17.47 6.37
N LEU A 72 15.57 -18.15 6.66
CA LEU A 72 14.25 -17.71 6.21
C LEU A 72 13.85 -16.40 6.88
N ALA A 73 14.09 -16.28 8.19
CA ALA A 73 13.88 -15.05 8.94
C ALA A 73 14.66 -13.85 8.35
N LEU A 74 15.92 -14.06 7.96
CA LEU A 74 16.74 -13.04 7.31
C LEU A 74 16.15 -12.62 5.95
N VAL A 75 15.76 -13.58 5.12
CA VAL A 75 15.13 -13.29 3.81
C VAL A 75 13.83 -12.52 3.99
N MET A 76 13.00 -12.88 4.97
CA MET A 76 11.78 -12.16 5.31
C MET A 76 12.06 -10.71 5.73
N ALA A 77 13.05 -10.50 6.59
CA ALA A 77 13.46 -9.17 7.05
C ALA A 77 13.96 -8.30 5.89
N LEU A 78 14.82 -8.83 5.03
CA LEU A 78 15.36 -8.13 3.86
C LEU A 78 14.26 -7.77 2.87
N ASN A 79 13.36 -8.72 2.56
CA ASN A 79 12.24 -8.46 1.66
C ASN A 79 11.32 -7.37 2.20
N SER A 80 11.09 -7.34 3.52
CA SER A 80 10.31 -6.27 4.15
C SER A 80 11.00 -4.91 4.06
N ALA A 81 12.33 -4.84 4.26
CA ALA A 81 13.09 -3.60 4.13
C ALA A 81 13.05 -3.04 2.69
N ILE A 82 13.20 -3.92 1.70
CA ILE A 82 13.09 -3.58 0.28
C ILE A 82 11.69 -3.05 -0.05
N ALA A 83 10.65 -3.72 0.43
CA ALA A 83 9.26 -3.27 0.24
C ALA A 83 9.03 -1.88 0.86
N GLY A 84 9.54 -1.64 2.06
CA GLY A 84 9.47 -0.35 2.74
C GLY A 84 10.02 0.80 1.89
N TYR A 85 11.16 0.59 1.23
CA TYR A 85 11.75 1.60 0.33
C TYR A 85 10.81 1.96 -0.83
N TYR A 86 10.24 0.98 -1.53
CA TYR A 86 9.36 1.26 -2.67
C TYR A 86 8.06 1.97 -2.27
N TYR A 87 7.49 1.66 -1.10
CA TYR A 87 6.29 2.34 -0.61
C TYR A 87 6.57 3.78 -0.15
N LEU A 88 7.66 4.00 0.58
CA LEU A 88 8.06 5.36 0.98
C LEU A 88 8.41 6.23 -0.23
N LYS A 89 9.08 5.65 -1.24
CA LYS A 89 9.38 6.34 -2.50
C LYS A 89 8.11 6.87 -3.18
N LEU A 90 7.02 6.08 -3.19
CA LEU A 90 5.74 6.53 -3.75
C LEU A 90 5.14 7.68 -2.95
N ILE A 91 5.19 7.63 -1.61
CA ILE A 91 4.69 8.72 -0.75
C ILE A 91 5.46 10.00 -1.00
N VAL A 92 6.79 9.93 -1.00
CA VAL A 92 7.67 11.06 -1.33
C VAL A 92 7.33 11.64 -2.70
N TYR A 93 7.09 10.77 -3.69
CA TYR A 93 6.71 11.19 -5.04
C TYR A 93 5.35 11.91 -5.08
N MET A 94 4.37 11.46 -4.30
CA MET A 94 3.05 12.10 -4.23
C MET A 94 3.07 13.48 -3.56
N PHE A 95 3.94 13.68 -2.56
CA PHE A 95 3.95 14.89 -1.73
C PHE A 95 4.99 15.92 -2.15
N MET A 96 6.16 15.48 -2.63
CA MET A 96 7.30 16.38 -2.90
C MET A 96 7.49 16.72 -4.37
N LYS A 97 6.89 15.97 -5.31
CA LYS A 97 6.95 16.32 -6.74
C LYS A 97 5.86 17.30 -7.15
N GLU A 98 6.13 18.01 -8.24
CA GLU A 98 5.14 18.85 -8.92
C GLU A 98 4.16 17.99 -9.73
N PRO A 99 2.88 18.38 -9.79
CA PRO A 99 1.88 17.66 -10.55
C PRO A 99 2.15 17.76 -12.05
N VAL A 100 2.20 16.61 -12.73
CA VAL A 100 2.47 16.54 -14.18
C VAL A 100 1.28 17.03 -15.04
N ASN A 101 0.10 17.29 -14.44
CA ASN A 101 -1.10 17.78 -15.15
C ASN A 101 -1.76 18.96 -14.42
N ASP A 102 -2.41 19.84 -15.20
CA ASP A 102 -3.13 21.08 -14.84
C ASP A 102 -4.37 20.91 -13.91
N GLY A 103 -4.36 19.94 -12.99
CA GLY A 103 -5.39 19.80 -11.95
C GLY A 103 -6.81 19.44 -12.44
N LYS A 104 -7.04 19.36 -13.75
CA LYS A 104 -8.39 19.19 -14.34
C LYS A 104 -8.94 17.75 -14.37
N LEU A 105 -8.13 16.73 -14.08
CA LEU A 105 -8.50 15.32 -14.35
C LEU A 105 -8.83 14.46 -13.13
N TYR A 106 -8.80 15.00 -11.92
CA TYR A 106 -9.08 14.22 -10.71
C TYR A 106 -10.10 14.91 -9.78
N MET A 107 -11.17 15.47 -10.36
CA MET A 107 -12.40 15.59 -9.59
C MET A 107 -12.93 14.17 -9.38
N VAL A 108 -12.68 13.68 -8.17
CA VAL A 108 -13.13 12.39 -7.65
C VAL A 108 -14.67 12.38 -7.69
N ASN A 109 -15.21 12.00 -8.85
CA ASN A 109 -16.56 11.47 -8.98
C ASN A 109 -16.59 10.05 -8.37
N ALA A 110 -16.11 9.93 -7.14
CA ALA A 110 -16.29 8.71 -6.37
C ALA A 110 -17.75 8.64 -6.01
N SER A 111 -18.40 7.59 -6.48
CA SER A 111 -19.70 7.18 -5.99
C SER A 111 -19.68 7.15 -4.46
N THR A 112 -20.75 7.61 -3.84
CA THR A 112 -20.96 7.56 -2.38
C THR A 112 -20.55 6.22 -1.74
N PRO A 113 -20.82 5.03 -2.33
CA PRO A 113 -20.34 3.76 -1.79
C PRO A 113 -18.81 3.60 -1.76
N LEU A 114 -18.09 4.14 -2.75
CA LEU A 114 -16.62 4.01 -2.76
C LEU A 114 -16.00 4.79 -1.59
N ARG A 115 -16.54 5.97 -1.28
CA ARG A 115 -16.08 6.79 -0.15
C ARG A 115 -16.33 6.10 1.19
N SER A 116 -17.48 5.44 1.36
CA SER A 116 -17.77 4.71 2.60
C SER A 116 -16.84 3.51 2.79
N ILE A 117 -16.57 2.74 1.73
CA ILE A 117 -15.64 1.60 1.78
C ILE A 117 -14.23 2.07 2.17
N ILE A 118 -13.74 3.13 1.52
CA ILE A 118 -12.43 3.70 1.83
C ILE A 118 -12.38 4.22 3.27
N GLY A 119 -13.42 4.92 3.73
CA GLY A 119 -13.51 5.40 5.11
C GLY A 119 -13.43 4.27 6.13
N ILE A 120 -14.18 3.19 5.92
CA ILE A 120 -14.15 1.99 6.77
C ILE A 120 -12.75 1.36 6.75
N ALA A 121 -12.12 1.25 5.58
CA ALA A 121 -10.77 0.70 5.46
C ALA A 121 -9.72 1.55 6.20
N VAL A 122 -9.83 2.88 6.17
CA VAL A 122 -8.94 3.78 6.94
C VAL A 122 -9.10 3.53 8.44
N VAL A 123 -10.34 3.49 8.94
CA VAL A 123 -10.62 3.20 10.34
C VAL A 123 -10.03 1.85 10.72
N PHE A 124 -10.30 0.80 9.95
CA PHE A 124 -9.76 -0.53 10.20
C PHE A 124 -8.22 -0.55 10.22
N THR A 125 -7.58 0.17 9.30
CA THR A 125 -6.11 0.28 9.22
C THR A 125 -5.53 0.95 10.47
N LEU A 126 -6.16 2.02 10.97
CA LEU A 126 -5.73 2.72 12.18
C LEU A 126 -5.94 1.87 13.44
N PHE A 127 -7.08 1.17 13.52
CA PHE A 127 -7.41 0.31 14.66
C PHE A 127 -6.78 -1.08 14.59
N SER A 128 -6.07 -1.40 13.51
CA SER A 128 -5.46 -2.71 13.27
C SER A 128 -4.53 -3.17 14.40
N VAL A 129 -3.82 -2.24 15.07
CA VAL A 129 -2.93 -2.58 16.19
C VAL A 129 -3.69 -3.19 17.36
N LEU A 130 -4.88 -2.67 17.69
CA LEU A 130 -5.70 -3.21 18.78
C LEU A 130 -6.22 -4.61 18.46
N LEU A 131 -6.37 -4.92 17.17
CA LEU A 131 -6.83 -6.22 16.71
C LEU A 131 -5.74 -7.29 16.72
N VAL A 132 -4.45 -6.94 16.82
CA VAL A 132 -3.36 -7.94 16.73
C VAL A 132 -3.46 -8.99 17.82
N ASN A 133 -3.57 -8.58 19.09
CA ASN A 133 -3.65 -9.50 20.23
C ASN A 133 -4.86 -10.44 20.19
N PRO A 134 -6.12 -9.96 20.04
CA PRO A 134 -7.27 -10.86 20.02
C PRO A 134 -7.24 -11.82 18.82
N LEU A 135 -6.64 -11.41 17.69
CA LEU A 135 -6.48 -12.28 16.52
C LEU A 135 -5.47 -13.40 16.80
N LEU A 136 -4.37 -13.10 17.48
CA LEU A 136 -3.39 -14.11 17.90
C LEU A 136 -3.98 -15.10 18.91
N GLU A 137 -4.71 -14.60 19.91
CA GLU A 137 -5.42 -15.46 20.87
C GLU A 137 -6.40 -16.40 20.16
N PHE A 138 -7.20 -15.86 19.25
CA PHE A 138 -8.12 -16.66 18.43
C PHE A 138 -7.38 -17.73 17.62
N ILE A 139 -6.32 -17.37 16.90
CA ILE A 139 -5.53 -18.34 16.13
C ILE A 139 -4.94 -19.41 17.04
N SER A 140 -4.37 -19.03 18.18
CA SER A 140 -3.76 -19.98 19.12
C SER A 140 -4.77 -20.95 19.72
N ALA A 141 -5.98 -20.49 20.03
CA ALA A 141 -7.06 -21.33 20.52
C ALA A 141 -7.52 -22.35 19.46
N PHE A 142 -7.58 -21.95 18.20
CA PHE A 142 -7.88 -22.85 17.09
C PHE A 142 -6.78 -23.88 16.86
N VAL A 143 -5.52 -23.48 16.91
CA VAL A 143 -4.37 -24.40 16.77
C VAL A 143 -4.38 -25.43 17.90
N TYR A 144 -4.55 -24.99 19.15
CA TYR A 144 -4.63 -25.86 20.31
C TYR A 144 -5.77 -26.89 20.20
N ASN A 145 -6.97 -26.44 19.80
CA ASN A 145 -8.11 -27.34 19.57
C ASN A 145 -7.90 -28.32 18.40
N SER A 146 -6.98 -28.01 17.48
CA SER A 146 -6.67 -28.86 16.33
C SER A 146 -5.64 -29.96 16.66
N GLY A 147 -5.17 -30.03 17.92
CA GLY A 147 -4.24 -31.08 18.38
C GLY A 147 -2.77 -30.84 18.02
N TYR A 148 -2.41 -29.60 17.69
CA TYR A 148 -1.02 -29.13 17.52
C TYR A 148 -0.58 -28.27 18.71
#